data_AF-A0A4Y9R4S1-F1
#
_entry.id   AF-A0A4Y9R4S1-F1
#
_cell.length_a   1.000
_cell.length_b   1.000
_cell.length_c   1.000
_cell.angle_alpha   90.00
_cell.angle_beta   90.00
_cell.angle_gamma   90.00
#
_symmetry.space_group_name_H-M   'P 1'
#
loop_
_entity.id
_entity.type
_entity.pdbx_description
1 polymer ?
#
loop_
_entity_poly.entity_id
_entity_poly.type
_entity_poly.pdbx_seq_one_letter_code
_entity_poly.pdbx_strand_id
1 'polypeptide(L)'
;MPTTTAAAKKVQAKNDYDAFLATCPSRKLLDRISDKWAALIMCALGRGGDPRALRFSELSRELAGVSQKMLTQTLRSLEADGLL
;
A
#
# COMPACT_ATOMS: atom_id res chain seq x y z
N MET A 1 -26.98 -27.53 -14.94
CA MET A 1 -25.88 -27.00 -14.10
C MET A 1 -24.64 -26.89 -14.97
N PRO A 2 -24.21 -25.70 -15.43
CA PRO A 2 -23.03 -25.59 -16.27
C PRO A 2 -21.79 -25.76 -15.39
N THR A 3 -20.98 -26.77 -15.67
CA THR A 3 -19.67 -26.96 -15.04
C THR A 3 -18.70 -25.98 -15.69
N THR A 4 -18.46 -24.85 -15.04
CA THR A 4 -17.41 -23.92 -15.48
C THR A 4 -16.07 -24.66 -15.47
N THR A 5 -15.50 -24.89 -16.65
CA THR A 5 -14.21 -25.57 -16.85
C THR A 5 -13.08 -24.84 -16.12
N ALA A 6 -12.13 -25.58 -15.54
CA ALA A 6 -10.99 -25.02 -14.80
C ALA A 6 -10.18 -23.96 -15.59
N ALA A 7 -10.19 -24.03 -16.92
CA ALA A 7 -9.59 -23.03 -17.80
C ALA A 7 -10.28 -21.66 -17.71
N ALA A 8 -11.63 -21.61 -17.70
CA ALA A 8 -12.39 -20.37 -17.54
C ALA A 8 -12.18 -19.75 -16.15
N LYS A 9 -12.06 -20.59 -15.11
CA LYS A 9 -11.75 -20.14 -13.74
C LYS A 9 -10.36 -19.50 -13.63
N LYS A 10 -9.36 -20.01 -14.37
CA LYS A 10 -8.00 -19.41 -14.42
C LYS A 10 -7.98 -18.07 -15.15
N VAL A 11 -8.72 -17.94 -16.25
CA VAL A 11 -8.80 -16.66 -16.98
C VAL A 11 -9.53 -15.61 -16.14
N GLN A 12 -10.63 -16.00 -15.47
CA GLN A 12 -11.35 -15.12 -14.54
C GLN A 12 -10.44 -14.62 -13.41
N ALA A 13 -9.74 -15.51 -12.72
CA ALA A 13 -8.82 -15.13 -11.65
C ALA A 13 -7.67 -14.23 -12.12
N LYS A 14 -7.25 -14.35 -13.39
CA LYS A 14 -6.23 -13.48 -13.97
C LYS A 14 -6.77 -12.07 -14.26
N ASN A 15 -8.02 -11.96 -14.70
CA ASN A 15 -8.70 -10.68 -14.88
C ASN A 15 -9.09 -10.02 -13.55
N ASP A 16 -9.42 -10.81 -12.53
CA ASP A 16 -9.81 -10.30 -11.22
C ASP A 16 -8.67 -9.52 -10.53
N TYR A 17 -7.41 -9.78 -10.90
CA TYR A 17 -6.21 -9.08 -10.38
C TYR A 17 -5.47 -8.25 -11.43
N ASP A 18 -6.07 -7.96 -12.58
CA ASP A 18 -5.47 -7.08 -13.59
C ASP A 18 -5.49 -5.62 -13.09
N ALA A 19 -4.34 -5.10 -12.65
CA ALA A 19 -4.21 -3.75 -12.09
C ALA A 19 -4.64 -2.62 -13.05
N PHE A 20 -4.71 -2.88 -14.36
CA PHE A 20 -5.18 -1.90 -15.35
C PHE A 20 -6.71 -1.78 -15.37
N LEU A 21 -7.45 -2.75 -14.82
CA LEU A 21 -8.90 -2.69 -14.68
C LEU A 21 -9.31 -1.88 -13.45
N ALA A 22 -10.34 -1.05 -13.58
CA ALA A 22 -10.84 -0.19 -12.50
C ALA A 22 -11.40 -0.98 -11.30
N THR A 23 -11.91 -2.18 -11.54
CA THR A 23 -12.51 -3.05 -10.51
C THR A 23 -11.49 -3.90 -9.78
N CYS A 24 -10.21 -3.83 -10.16
CA CYS A 24 -9.18 -4.68 -9.60
C CYS A 24 -8.93 -4.33 -8.12
N PRO A 25 -9.01 -5.30 -7.19
CA PRO A 25 -8.75 -5.07 -5.77
C PRO A 25 -7.34 -4.53 -5.50
N SER A 26 -6.36 -4.87 -6.34
CA SER A 26 -4.97 -4.40 -6.19
C SER A 26 -4.84 -2.89 -6.38
N ARG A 27 -5.81 -2.24 -7.06
CA ARG A 27 -5.81 -0.79 -7.26
C ARG A 27 -5.94 -0.01 -5.96
N LYS A 28 -6.68 -0.54 -4.97
CA LYS A 28 -6.75 0.09 -3.64
C LYS A 28 -5.39 0.12 -2.95
N LEU A 29 -4.64 -0.98 -3.05
CA LEU A 29 -3.28 -1.05 -2.54
C LEU A 29 -2.37 -0.10 -3.32
N LEU A 30 -2.49 -0.08 -4.66
CA LEU A 30 -1.72 0.80 -5.53
C LEU A 30 -1.96 2.28 -5.19
N ASP A 31 -3.22 2.68 -5.01
CA ASP A 31 -3.59 4.03 -4.61
C ASP A 31 -2.93 4.40 -3.27
N ARG A 32 -2.92 3.47 -2.30
CA ARG A 32 -2.28 3.70 -1.01
C ARG A 32 -0.77 3.89 -1.13
N ILE A 33 -0.07 2.98 -1.82
CA ILE A 33 1.38 3.05 -1.96
C ILE A 33 1.81 4.20 -2.87
N SER A 34 0.91 4.71 -3.72
CA SER A 34 1.15 5.88 -4.58
C SER A 34 0.99 7.21 -3.86
N ASP A 35 0.39 7.25 -2.66
CA ASP A 35 0.39 8.45 -1.84
C ASP A 35 1.84 8.85 -1.51
N LYS A 36 2.17 10.10 -1.82
CA LYS A 36 3.54 10.64 -1.69
C LYS A 36 4.14 10.34 -0.32
N TRP A 37 3.36 10.55 0.74
CA TRP A 37 3.86 10.39 2.10
C TRP A 37 3.89 8.92 2.50
N ALA A 38 2.90 8.13 2.08
CA ALA A 38 2.91 6.68 2.29
C ALA A 38 4.18 6.02 1.73
N ALA A 39 4.53 6.33 0.48
CA ALA A 39 5.75 5.84 -0.16
C ALA A 39 7.00 6.23 0.63
N LEU A 40 7.12 7.51 1.01
CA LEU A 40 8.28 8.01 1.76
C LEU A 40 8.40 7.38 3.16
N ILE A 41 7.28 7.15 3.85
CA ILE A 41 7.26 6.48 5.16
C ILE A 41 7.75 5.04 5.02
N MET A 42 7.20 4.28 4.06
CA MET A 42 7.63 2.89 3.81
C MET A 42 9.12 2.82 3.45
N CYS A 43 9.60 3.73 2.60
CA CYS A 43 11.03 3.80 2.25
C CYS A 43 11.90 4.15 3.47
N ALA A 44 11.46 5.04 4.37
CA ALA A 44 12.21 5.41 5.57
C ALA A 44 12.31 4.25 6.59
N LEU A 45 11.24 3.47 6.72
CA LEU A 45 11.16 2.31 7.61
C LEU A 45 11.87 1.06 7.08
N GLY A 46 11.90 0.86 5.75
CA GLY A 46 12.60 -0.25 5.10
C GLY A 46 14.05 0.06 4.72
N ARG A 47 14.57 1.24 5.06
CA ARG A 47 15.94 1.63 4.72
C ARG A 47 16.94 0.69 5.38
N GLY A 48 17.80 0.07 4.56
CA GLY A 48 18.84 -0.86 5.03
C GLY A 48 18.50 -2.34 4.86
N GLY A 49 17.32 -2.67 4.30
CA GLY A 49 16.93 -4.05 4.01
C GLY A 49 16.29 -4.81 5.18
N ASP A 50 16.23 -4.19 6.35
CA ASP A 50 15.59 -4.72 7.55
C ASP A 50 14.55 -3.69 8.08
N PRO A 51 13.33 -4.11 8.47
CA PRO A 51 12.36 -3.20 9.05
C PRO A 51 12.90 -2.58 10.35
N ARG A 52 13.05 -1.26 10.38
CA ARG A 52 13.43 -0.53 11.60
C ARG A 52 12.24 0.23 12.18
N ALA A 53 12.07 0.16 13.49
CA ALA A 53 11.14 1.03 14.20
C ALA A 53 11.73 2.45 14.29
N LEU A 54 11.00 3.45 13.78
CA LEU A 54 11.33 4.86 13.92
C LEU A 54 10.31 5.55 14.82
N ARG A 55 10.77 6.45 15.67
CA ARG A 55 9.88 7.34 16.41
C ARG A 55 9.23 8.34 15.47
N PHE A 56 8.05 8.83 15.86
CA PHE A 56 7.33 9.86 15.12
C PHE A 56 8.20 11.11 14.84
N SER A 57 8.99 11.54 15.82
CA SER A 57 9.88 12.71 15.67
C SER A 57 11.04 12.45 14.69
N GLU A 58 11.52 11.22 14.58
CA GLU A 58 12.57 10.82 13.63
C GLU A 58 12.00 10.81 12.21
N LEU A 59 10.83 10.18 12.01
CA LEU A 59 10.08 10.21 10.75
C LEU A 59 9.74 11.65 10.32
N SER A 60 9.24 12.50 11.22
CA SER A 60 8.89 13.88 10.88
C SER A 60 10.09 14.73 10.48
N ARG A 61 11.29 14.43 11.00
CA ARG A 61 12.54 15.12 10.61
C ARG A 61 13.06 14.60 9.27
N GLU A 62 12.95 13.30 9.05
CA GLU A 62 13.38 12.66 7.81
C GLU A 62 12.48 13.05 6.61
N LEU A 63 11.17 13.18 6.85
CA LEU A 63 10.19 13.60 5.85
C LEU A 63 9.97 15.12 5.88
N ALA A 64 11.01 15.88 5.55
CA ALA A 64 10.95 17.35 5.54
C ALA A 64 9.78 17.87 4.68
N GLY A 65 8.94 18.73 5.28
CA GLY A 65 7.78 19.32 4.62
C GLY A 65 6.45 18.57 4.83
N VAL A 66 6.45 17.43 5.52
CA VAL A 66 5.21 16.80 5.98
C VAL A 66 4.64 17.58 7.16
N SER A 67 3.33 17.86 7.15
CA SER A 67 2.68 18.39 8.35
C SER A 67 2.48 17.28 9.37
N GLN A 68 2.49 17.59 10.67
CA GLN A 68 2.22 16.59 11.72
C GLN A 68 0.86 15.91 11.55
N LYS A 69 -0.15 16.67 11.12
CA LYS A 69 -1.49 16.14 10.82
C LYS A 69 -1.43 15.12 9.67
N MET A 70 -0.75 15.47 8.56
CA MET A 70 -0.61 14.57 7.42
C MET A 70 0.15 13.30 7.82
N LEU A 71 1.27 13.44 8.52
CA LEU A 71 2.06 12.28 8.98
C LEU A 71 1.22 11.34 9.85
N THR A 72 0.47 11.89 10.82
CA THR A 72 -0.41 11.09 11.68
C THR A 72 -1.52 10.38 10.88
N GLN A 73 -2.13 11.09 9.93
CA GLN A 73 -3.21 10.54 9.11
C GLN A 73 -2.70 9.43 8.18
N THR A 74 -1.54 9.61 7.57
CA THR A 74 -0.92 8.61 6.71
C THR A 74 -0.50 7.39 7.51
N LEU A 75 0.12 7.54 8.68
CA LEU A 75 0.50 6.42 9.56
C LEU A 75 -0.73 5.58 9.96
N ARG A 76 -1.80 6.22 10.44
CA ARG A 76 -3.05 5.52 10.78
C ARG A 76 -3.68 4.81 9.58
N SER A 77 -3.57 5.41 8.39
CA SER A 77 -4.08 4.79 7.16
C SER A 77 -3.29 3.53 6.82
N LEU A 78 -1.96 3.62 6.88
CA LEU A 78 -1.07 2.48 6.62
C LEU A 78 -1.28 1.34 7.63
N GLU A 79 -1.44 1.65 8.93
CA GLU A 79 -1.80 0.66 9.97
C GLU A 79 -3.15 0.00 9.66
N ALA A 80 -4.16 0.79 9.26
CA ALA A 80 -5.49 0.26 8.93
C ALA A 80 -5.48 -0.66 7.70
N ASP A 81 -4.57 -0.45 6.76
CA ASP A 81 -4.38 -1.34 5.61
C ASP A 81 -3.46 -2.53 5.91
N GLY A 82 -2.89 -2.61 7.13
CA GLY A 82 -1.96 -3.67 7.53
C GLY A 82 -0.57 -3.58 6.90
N LEU A 83 -0.15 -2.36 6.51
CA LEU A 83 1.16 -2.09 5.90
C LEU A 83 2.25 -1.69 6.91
N LEU A 84 1.87 -1.46 8.17
CA LEU A 84 2.76 -1.16 9.30
C LEU A 84 2.46 -2.09 10.48
#